data_AF-A0A530ZM95-F1
#
_entry.id   AF-A0A530ZM95-F1
#
_cell.length_a   1.000
_cell.length_b   1.000
_cell.length_c   1.000
_cell.angle_alpha   90.00
_cell.angle_beta   90.00
_cell.angle_gamma   90.00
#
_symmetry.space_group_name_H-M   'P 1'
#
loop_
_entity.id
_entity.type
_entity.pdbx_description
1 polymer ?
#
loop_
_entity_poly.entity_id
_entity_poly.type
_entity_poly.pdbx_seq_one_letter_code
_entity_poly.pdbx_strand_id
1 'polypeptide(L)' 'MGMVAAFERFGFRVNPLMKLFDSVEGLLEQYRLIESNRATLGYDIDGVVYKVNSLELQQRLGFVSRSPRWAIAHKFPAE' A
#
# COMPACT_ATOMS: atom_id res chain seq x y z
N MET A 1 0.93 9.25 -7.69
CA MET A 1 1.51 8.89 -6.37
C MET A 1 2.22 10.12 -5.79
N GLY A 2 1.48 11.10 -5.26
CA GLY A 2 2.03 12.44 -4.97
C GLY A 2 3.26 12.44 -4.04
N MET A 3 3.07 12.05 -2.77
CA MET A 3 4.14 12.07 -1.76
C MET A 3 5.25 11.05 -2.03
N VAL A 4 4.91 9.85 -2.52
CA VAL A 4 5.91 8.80 -2.77
C VAL A 4 6.82 9.17 -3.94
N ALA A 5 6.28 9.75 -5.01
CA ALA A 5 7.10 10.27 -6.11
C ALA A 5 8.00 11.43 -5.66
N ALA A 6 7.60 12.21 -4.64
CA ALA A 6 8.46 13.23 -4.07
C ALA A 6 9.66 12.62 -3.34
N PHE A 7 9.46 11.55 -2.54
CA PHE A 7 10.56 10.82 -1.90
C PHE A 7 11.53 10.24 -2.92
N GLU A 8 11.03 9.67 -4.01
CA GLU A 8 11.88 9.19 -5.10
C GLU A 8 12.73 10.33 -5.70
N ARG A 9 12.13 11.49 -5.99
CA ARG A 9 12.87 12.68 -6.47
C ARG A 9 13.91 13.21 -5.49
N PHE A 10 13.72 12.98 -4.19
CA PHE A 10 14.68 13.34 -3.16
C PHE A 10 15.81 12.30 -2.99
N GLY A 11 15.80 11.21 -3.77
CA GLY A 11 16.83 10.18 -3.75
C GLY A 11 16.55 9.02 -2.78
N PHE A 12 15.35 8.93 -2.22
CA PHE A 12 14.97 7.76 -1.40
C PHE A 12 14.59 6.58 -2.29
N ARG A 13 14.90 5.37 -1.81
CA ARG A 13 14.41 4.12 -2.43
C ARG A 13 12.92 3.94 -2.12
N VAL A 14 12.11 3.80 -3.16
CA VAL A 14 10.67 3.48 -3.06
C VAL A 14 10.42 2.05 -3.57
N ASN A 15 9.35 1.41 -3.11
CA ASN A 15 9.05 0.04 -3.53
C ASN A 15 8.39 0.05 -4.93
N PRO A 16 8.93 -0.67 -5.93
CA PRO A 16 8.42 -0.66 -7.31
C PRO A 16 7.06 -1.35 -7.47
N LEU A 17 6.60 -2.12 -6.48
CA LEU A 17 5.28 -2.78 -6.49
C LEU A 17 4.16 -1.86 -5.99
N MET A 18 4.48 -0.63 -5.57
CA MET A 18 3.49 0.36 -5.15
C MET A 18 2.80 0.97 -6.37
N LYS A 19 1.47 0.87 -6.44
CA LYS A 19 0.65 1.33 -7.56
C LYS A 19 -0.58 2.09 -7.09
N LEU A 20 -1.18 2.90 -7.97
CA LEU A 20 -2.49 3.51 -7.76
C LEU A 20 -3.57 2.66 -8.44
N PHE A 21 -4.73 2.61 -7.79
CA PHE A 21 -5.91 1.90 -8.26
C PHE A 21 -7.13 2.78 -8.05
N ASP A 22 -8.11 2.63 -8.93
CA ASP A 22 -9.41 3.30 -8.93
C ASP A 22 -10.56 2.35 -8.55
N SER A 23 -10.27 1.05 -8.39
CA SER A 23 -11.23 0.00 -8.04
C SER A 23 -10.71 -0.92 -6.94
N VAL A 24 -11.64 -1.56 -6.22
CA VAL A 24 -11.32 -2.56 -5.20
C VAL A 24 -10.78 -3.83 -5.85
N GLU A 25 -11.31 -4.19 -7.01
CA GLU A 25 -10.93 -5.34 -7.80
C GLU A 25 -9.45 -5.26 -8.19
N GLY A 26 -9.00 -4.10 -8.69
CA GLY A 26 -7.59 -3.87 -9.02
C GLY A 26 -6.65 -3.97 -7.81
N LEU A 27 -7.10 -3.52 -6.63
CA LEU A 27 -6.33 -3.68 -5.38
C LEU A 27 -6.16 -5.16 -5.02
N LEU A 28 -7.23 -5.95 -5.14
CA LEU A 28 -7.21 -7.38 -4.82
C LEU A 28 -6.40 -8.19 -5.85
N GLU A 29 -6.41 -7.80 -7.12
CA GLU A 29 -5.53 -8.39 -8.14
C GLU A 29 -4.06 -8.13 -7.84
N GLN A 30 -3.70 -6.90 -7.45
CA GLN A 30 -2.34 -6.57 -7.05
C GLN A 30 -1.92 -7.34 -5.79
N TYR A 31 -2.81 -7.51 -4.81
CA TYR A 31 -2.56 -8.35 -3.64
C TYR A 31 -2.20 -9.78 -4.07
N ARG A 32 -3.02 -10.42 -4.91
CA ARG A 32 -2.77 -11.79 -5.39
C ARG A 32 -1.48 -11.91 -6.18
N LEU A 33 -1.14 -10.89 -6.98
CA LEU A 33 0.12 -10.83 -7.71
C LEU A 33 1.33 -10.74 -6.77
N ILE A 34 1.26 -9.89 -5.73
CA ILE A 34 2.35 -9.76 -4.76
C ILE A 34 2.47 -11.04 -3.93
N GLU A 35 1.35 -11.62 -3.50
CA GLU A 35 1.31 -12.89 -2.76
C GLU A 35 1.98 -14.02 -3.55
N SER A 36 1.65 -14.17 -4.84
CA SER A 36 2.23 -15.24 -5.69
C SER A 36 3.71 -15.04 -5.99
N ASN A 37 4.20 -13.80 -5.96
CA ASN A 37 5.61 -13.48 -6.18
C ASN A 37 6.40 -13.30 -4.88
N ARG A 38 5.78 -13.39 -3.71
CA ARG A 38 6.42 -13.09 -2.41
C ARG A 38 7.79 -13.76 -2.24
N ALA A 39 7.88 -15.05 -2.57
CA ALA A 39 9.10 -15.84 -2.43
C ALA A 39 10.25 -15.40 -3.37
N THR A 40 9.98 -14.60 -4.40
CA THR A 40 10.97 -14.22 -5.43
C THR A 40 11.47 -12.79 -5.27
N LEU A 41 10.93 -12.01 -4.33
CA LEU A 41 11.24 -10.58 -4.18
C LEU A 41 12.64 -10.29 -3.63
N GLY A 42 13.33 -11.29 -3.09
CA GLY A 42 14.65 -11.12 -2.46
C GLY A 42 14.59 -10.41 -1.11
N TYR A 43 13.39 -10.21 -0.55
CA TYR A 43 13.13 -9.69 0.78
C TYR A 43 11.78 -10.20 1.28
N ASP A 44 11.61 -10.26 2.60
CA ASP A 44 10.37 -10.72 3.21
C ASP A 44 9.30 -9.62 3.25
N ILE A 45 8.05 -10.03 3.06
CA ILE A 45 6.86 -9.20 3.20
C ILE A 45 5.76 -9.98 3.91
N ASP A 46 4.93 -9.28 4.69
CA ASP A 46 3.88 -9.90 5.51
C ASP A 46 2.45 -9.56 5.04
N GLY A 47 2.33 -8.81 3.94
CA GLY A 47 1.06 -8.39 3.38
C GLY A 47 1.20 -7.17 2.49
N VAL A 48 0.08 -6.50 2.25
CA VAL A 48 0.00 -5.21 1.54
C VAL A 48 -0.70 -4.17 2.40
N VAL A 49 -0.48 -2.89 2.11
CA VAL A 49 -1.17 -1.79 2.79
C VAL A 49 -1.97 -1.00 1.77
N TYR A 50 -3.28 -0.92 1.97
CA TYR A 50 -4.16 -0.07 1.17
C TYR A 50 -4.30 1.29 1.86
N LYS A 51 -4.24 2.38 1.07
CA LYS A 51 -4.37 3.76 1.56
C LYS A 51 -5.19 4.58 0.57
N VAL A 52 -6.08 5.42 1.08
CA VAL A 52 -6.72 6.48 0.27
C VAL A 52 -5.64 7.44 -0.22
N ASN A 53 -5.54 7.69 -1.52
CA ASN A 53 -4.43 8.47 -2.09
C ASN A 53 -4.55 10.00 -1.83
N SER A 54 -5.76 10.55 -1.70
CA SER A 54 -5.96 11.99 -1.45
C SER A 54 -5.66 12.35 0.01
N LEU A 55 -4.73 13.28 0.23
CA LEU A 55 -4.38 13.77 1.58
C LEU A 55 -5.55 14.52 2.24
N GLU A 56 -6.35 15.24 1.47
CA GLU A 56 -7.56 15.92 1.96
C GLU A 56 -8.57 14.88 2.49
N LEU A 57 -8.79 13.79 1.74
CA LEU A 57 -9.66 12.71 2.19
C LEU A 57 -9.10 11.99 3.42
N GLN A 58 -7.77 11.78 3.49
CA GLN A 58 -7.15 11.22 4.69
C GLN A 58 -7.40 12.11 5.92
N GLN A 59 -7.24 13.43 5.78
CA GLN A 59 -7.50 14.39 6.86
C GLN A 59 -8.98 14.37 7.30
N ARG A 60 -9.91 14.34 6.34
CA ARG A 60 -11.35 14.27 6.61
C ARG A 60 -11.78 12.95 7.25
N LEU A 61 -11.23 11.82 6.80
CA LEU A 61 -11.52 10.50 7.36
C LEU A 61 -10.94 10.36 8.77
N GLY A 62 -9.78 10.97 9.02
CA GLY A 62 -9.16 11.03 10.34
C GLY A 62 -8.83 9.66 10.93
N PHE A 63 -8.91 9.58 12.25
CA PHE A 63 -8.51 8.42 13.04
C PHE A 63 -9.64 7.98 13.97
N VAL A 64 -9.63 6.69 14.32
CA VAL A 64 -10.39 6.15 15.46
C VAL A 64 -9.40 5.62 16.47
N SER A 65 -9.40 6.20 17.68
CA SER A 65 -8.32 5.97 18.66
C SER A 65 -6.95 6.24 18.01
N ARG A 66 -6.07 5.23 17.94
CA ARG A 66 -4.73 5.31 17.34
C ARG A 66 -4.66 4.82 15.88
N SER A 67 -5.79 4.38 15.30
CA SER A 67 -5.81 3.76 13.97
C SER A 67 -6.39 4.72 12.91
N PRO A 68 -5.73 4.87 11.74
CA PRO A 68 -6.27 5.68 10.65
C PRO A 68 -7.53 5.03 10.07
N ARG A 69 -8.54 5.82 9.71
CA ARG A 69 -9.73 5.31 8.98
C ARG A 69 -9.51 5.14 7.48
N TRP A 70 -8.41 5.68 6.97
CA TRP A 70 -8.10 5.79 5.54
C TRP A 70 -7.03 4.78 5.08
N ALA A 71 -6.58 3.89 5.96
CA ALA A 71 -5.59 2.86 5.64
C ALA A 71 -5.88 1.55 6.37
N ILE A 72 -5.56 0.43 5.73
CA ILE A 72 -5.65 -0.91 6.31
C ILE A 72 -4.49 -1.79 5.80
N ALA A 73 -3.97 -2.64 6.68
CA ALA A 73 -3.02 -3.68 6.32
C ALA A 73 -3.78 -4.98 6.04
N HIS A 74 -3.57 -5.58 4.87
CA HIS A 74 -4.11 -6.87 4.49
C HIS A 74 -2.97 -7.89 4.52
N LYS A 75 -2.95 -8.71 5.57
CA LYS A 75 -1.88 -9.68 5.84
C LYS A 75 -2.05 -10.91 4.97
N PHE A 76 -0.92 -11.48 4.52
CA PHE A 76 -0.93 -12.81 3.92
C PHE A 76 -1.31 -13.87 4.96
N PRO A 77 -1.86 -15.02 4.54
CA PRO A 77 -1.96 -16.19 5.40
C PRO A 77 -0.60 -16.55 5.98
N ALA A 78 -0.60 -17.09 7.20
CA ALA A 78 0.60 -17.71 7.75
C ALA A 78 1.02 -18.88 6.84
N GLU A 79 2.34 -19.07 6.69
CA GLU A 79 2.93 -20.24 6.04
C GLU A 79 2.88 -21.47 6.96
#